data_AF-A0A7S3RJW9-F1
#
_entry.id   AF-A0A7S3RJW9-F1
#
_cell.length_a   1.000
_cell.length_b   1.000
_cell.length_c   1.000
_cell.angle_alpha   90.00
_cell.angle_beta   90.00
_cell.angle_gamma   90.00
#
_symmetry.space_group_name_H-M   'P 1'
#
loop_
_entity.id
_entity.type
_entity.pdbx_description
1 polymer ?
#
loop_
_entity_poly.entity_id
_entity_poly.type
_entity_poly.pdbx_seq_one_letter_code
_entity_poly.pdbx_strand_id
1 'polypeptide(L)'
;LNAVCYWFTLDLGGGGQVSSAPPKRRDRPGSWRAGWRQAAVYLEEPLHVVRGESVRLAWRVSDEGIRFSARREESASPPPPPPPPPPPQQLAVTAALPCAAYHFAMMADTARNAAYRSAVTRAVERAAAR
;
A
#
# COMPACT_ATOMS: atom_id res chain seq x y z
N LEU A 1 -8.98 -1.37 1.25
CA LEU A 1 -7.94 -2.40 1.25
C LEU A 1 -6.99 -2.06 0.11
N ASN A 2 -5.77 -1.65 0.47
CA ASN A 2 -4.82 -1.04 -0.47
C ASN A 2 -3.54 -1.87 -0.60
N ALA A 3 -3.16 -2.59 0.46
CA ALA A 3 -2.01 -3.46 0.48
C ALA A 3 -2.27 -4.66 1.38
N VAL A 4 -1.53 -5.74 1.12
CA VAL A 4 -1.45 -6.93 1.96
C VAL A 4 -0.08 -6.94 2.62
N CYS A 5 -0.06 -6.81 3.94
CA CYS A 5 1.14 -7.04 4.74
C CYS A 5 1.20 -8.52 5.13
N TYR A 6 2.34 -9.17 4.89
CA TYR A 6 2.51 -10.58 5.20
C TYR A 6 3.90 -10.86 5.80
N TRP A 7 3.96 -11.98 6.51
CA TRP A 7 5.14 -12.53 7.17
C TRP A 7 5.04 -14.05 7.17
N PHE A 8 6.07 -14.72 7.65
CA PHE A 8 6.11 -16.18 7.72
C PHE A 8 6.63 -16.67 9.07
N THR A 9 6.38 -17.94 9.34
CA THR A 9 7.02 -18.70 10.41
C THR A 9 7.58 -19.98 9.80
N LEU A 10 8.86 -20.26 10.06
CA LEU A 10 9.51 -21.52 9.71
C LEU A 10 9.51 -22.42 10.94
N ASP A 11 9.08 -23.66 10.75
CA ASP A 11 9.29 -24.75 11.70
C ASP A 11 10.65 -25.40 11.40
N LEU A 12 11.53 -25.43 12.40
CA LEU A 12 12.86 -26.01 12.29
C LEU A 12 12.92 -27.46 12.81
N GLY A 13 11.78 -27.99 13.27
CA GLY A 13 11.71 -29.26 13.98
C GLY A 13 12.15 -29.13 15.45
N GLY A 14 11.84 -30.16 16.26
CA GLY A 14 12.23 -30.21 17.68
C GLY A 14 11.64 -29.08 18.54
N GLY A 15 10.55 -28.44 18.10
CA GLY A 15 9.94 -27.29 18.77
C GLY A 15 10.60 -25.94 18.46
N GLY A 16 11.62 -25.91 17.61
CA GLY A 16 12.27 -24.68 17.15
C GLY A 16 11.43 -23.96 16.09
N GLN A 17 11.19 -22.66 16.27
CA GLN A 17 10.52 -21.83 15.28
C GLN A 17 11.24 -20.50 15.06
N VAL A 18 11.25 -20.04 13.82
CA VAL A 18 11.72 -18.70 13.44
C VAL A 18 10.55 -17.95 12.81
N SER A 19 10.23 -16.77 13.31
CA SER A 19 9.13 -15.96 12.80
C SER A 19 9.58 -14.56 12.42
N SER A 20 9.07 -14.06 11.29
CA SER A 20 9.22 -12.66 10.86
C SER A 20 7.99 -11.80 11.24
N ALA A 21 7.09 -12.31 12.07
CA ALA A 21 5.90 -11.58 12.50
C ALA A 21 6.24 -10.24 13.18
N PRO A 22 5.41 -9.19 13.01
CA PRO A 22 5.61 -7.95 13.75
C PRO A 22 5.52 -8.20 15.25
N PRO A 23 6.33 -7.49 16.07
CA PRO A 23 6.31 -7.68 17.51
C PRO A 23 4.94 -7.33 18.08
N LYS A 24 4.39 -8.19 18.94
CA LYS A 24 3.10 -7.96 19.62
C LYS A 24 3.11 -6.75 20.56
N ARG A 25 4.30 -6.27 20.94
CA ARG A 25 4.55 -5.17 21.88
C ARG A 25 5.68 -4.29 21.34
N ARG A 26 5.39 -2.99 21.15
CA ARG A 26 6.29 -1.99 20.53
C ARG A 26 7.50 -1.66 21.41
N ASP A 27 7.44 -2.01 22.68
CA ASP A 27 8.31 -1.62 23.79
C ASP A 27 9.44 -2.61 24.11
N ARG A 28 9.57 -3.74 23.39
CA ARG A 28 10.78 -4.59 23.48
C ARG A 28 11.75 -4.30 22.33
N PRO A 29 12.89 -3.63 22.58
CA PRO A 29 13.87 -3.28 21.55
C PRO A 29 14.66 -4.50 21.02
N GLY A 30 14.41 -5.70 21.54
CA GLY A 30 15.29 -6.87 21.35
C GLY A 30 14.98 -7.80 20.16
N SER A 31 13.79 -7.76 19.56
CA SER A 31 13.43 -8.72 18.48
C SER A 31 13.71 -8.20 17.06
N TRP A 32 14.22 -6.97 16.91
CA TRP A 32 14.47 -6.32 15.61
C TRP A 32 15.74 -6.80 14.89
N ARG A 33 16.39 -7.84 15.40
CA ARG A 33 17.70 -8.34 14.93
C ARG A 33 17.60 -9.59 14.05
N ALA A 34 16.49 -9.79 13.36
CA ALA A 34 16.46 -10.71 12.23
C ALA A 34 16.81 -9.91 10.96
N GLY A 35 17.73 -10.42 10.12
CA GLY A 35 17.93 -9.89 8.77
C GLY A 35 16.65 -9.96 7.89
N TRP A 36 15.61 -10.60 8.41
CA TRP A 36 14.31 -10.79 7.80
C TRP A 36 13.30 -9.79 8.38
N ARG A 37 12.50 -9.18 7.49
CA ARG A 37 11.44 -8.23 7.82
C ARG A 37 10.09 -8.72 7.29
N GLN A 38 9.02 -8.02 7.68
CA GLN A 38 7.72 -8.17 7.03
C GLN A 38 7.77 -7.62 5.60
N ALA A 39 6.88 -8.11 4.76
CA ALA A 39 6.70 -7.63 3.39
C ALA A 39 5.31 -7.02 3.22
N ALA A 40 5.20 -6.11 2.26
CA ALA A 40 3.93 -5.51 1.86
C ALA A 40 3.84 -5.48 0.33
N VAL A 41 2.69 -5.88 -0.19
CA VAL A 41 2.37 -5.82 -1.62
C VAL A 41 1.12 -4.97 -1.78
N TYR A 42 1.20 -3.95 -2.64
CA TYR A 42 0.04 -3.16 -3.02
C TYR A 42 -0.85 -3.96 -3.95
N LEU A 43 -2.16 -3.81 -3.78
CA LEU A 43 -3.12 -4.31 -4.76
C LEU A 43 -3.12 -3.38 -5.97
N GLU A 44 -3.19 -3.95 -7.18
CA GLU A 44 -3.27 -3.17 -8.43
C GLU A 44 -4.51 -2.26 -8.41
N GLU A 45 -5.64 -2.80 -7.93
CA GLU A 45 -6.88 -2.06 -7.72
C GLU A 45 -7.22 -2.00 -6.22
N PRO A 46 -7.28 -0.80 -5.61
CA PRO A 46 -7.74 -0.65 -4.23
C PRO A 46 -9.20 -1.08 -4.09
N LEU A 47 -9.48 -1.97 -3.13
CA LEU A 47 -10.84 -2.42 -2.86
C LEU A 47 -11.42 -1.66 -1.67
N HIS A 48 -12.56 -0.97 -1.84
CA HIS A 48 -13.29 -0.43 -0.69
C HIS A 48 -14.00 -1.57 0.06
N VAL A 49 -13.77 -1.69 1.36
CA VAL A 49 -14.32 -2.78 2.20
C VAL A 49 -15.01 -2.15 3.40
N VAL A 50 -16.26 -2.57 3.65
CA VAL A 50 -17.02 -2.16 4.83
C VAL A 50 -16.87 -3.21 5.94
N ARG A 51 -16.90 -2.77 7.21
CA ARG A 51 -16.88 -3.67 8.35
C ARG A 51 -18.02 -4.69 8.24
N GLY A 52 -17.68 -5.98 8.29
CA GLY A 52 -18.63 -7.08 8.16
C GLY A 52 -18.74 -7.65 6.74
N GLU A 53 -18.14 -7.01 5.73
CA GLU A 53 -18.03 -7.58 4.39
C GLU A 53 -16.91 -8.64 4.32
N SER A 54 -17.17 -9.70 3.56
CA SER A 54 -16.17 -10.71 3.21
C SER A 54 -15.52 -10.38 1.86
N VAL A 55 -14.21 -10.56 1.79
CA VAL A 55 -13.41 -10.38 0.58
C VAL A 55 -12.62 -11.65 0.34
N ARG A 56 -12.59 -12.11 -0.92
CA ARG A 56 -11.72 -13.21 -1.32
C ARG A 56 -10.38 -12.68 -1.77
N LEU A 57 -9.33 -13.09 -1.06
CA LEU A 57 -7.94 -12.83 -1.43
C LEU A 57 -7.36 -14.04 -2.16
N ALA A 58 -6.89 -13.85 -3.38
CA ALA A 58 -6.11 -14.82 -4.12
C ALA A 58 -4.63 -14.41 -4.11
N TRP A 59 -3.73 -15.39 -4.16
CA TRP A 59 -2.30 -15.16 -4.19
C TRP A 59 -1.61 -16.11 -5.17
N ARG A 60 -0.46 -15.69 -5.69
CA ARG A 60 0.40 -16.49 -6.58
C ARG A 60 1.86 -16.28 -6.23
N VAL A 61 2.67 -17.31 -6.42
CA VAL A 61 4.13 -17.28 -6.31
C VAL A 61 4.72 -17.43 -7.70
N SER A 62 5.70 -16.59 -8.03
CA SER A 62 6.54 -16.72 -9.23
C SER A 62 7.99 -16.36 -8.87
N ASP A 63 8.89 -16.43 -9.86
CA ASP A 63 10.28 -15.99 -9.71
C ASP A 63 10.40 -14.50 -9.36
N GLU A 64 9.38 -13.69 -9.67
CA GLU A 64 9.29 -12.27 -9.31
C GLU A 64 8.83 -12.05 -7.86
N GLY A 65 8.35 -13.09 -7.18
CA GLY A 65 7.87 -13.04 -5.80
C GLY A 65 6.37 -13.38 -5.64
N ILE A 66 5.79 -12.88 -4.55
CA ILE A 66 4.39 -13.14 -4.18
C ILE A 66 3.51 -11.97 -4.65
N ARG A 67 2.45 -12.27 -5.39
CA ARG A 67 1.43 -11.30 -5.82
C ARG A 67 0.07 -11.63 -5.21
N PHE A 68 -0.70 -10.60 -4.89
CA PHE A 68 -2.05 -10.72 -4.34
C PHE A 68 -3.08 -10.03 -5.23
N SER A 69 -4.28 -10.62 -5.33
CA SER A 69 -5.45 -9.98 -5.92
C SER A 69 -6.65 -10.17 -5.02
N ALA A 70 -7.51 -9.16 -4.93
CA ALA A 70 -8.68 -9.16 -4.06
C ALA A 70 -9.96 -8.96 -4.90
N ARG A 71 -11.01 -9.71 -4.58
CA ARG A 71 -12.34 -9.53 -5.19
C ARG A 71 -13.43 -9.65 -4.14
N ARG A 72 -14.50 -8.87 -4.30
CA ARG A 72 -15.71 -8.98 -3.47
C ARG A 72 -16.43 -10.27 -3.82
N GLU A 73 -16.98 -10.96 -2.82
CA GLU A 73 -17.91 -12.06 -3.07
C GLU A 73 -19.28 -11.47 -3.43
N GLU A 74 -19.59 -11.45 -4.71
CA GLU A 74 -20.86 -10.93 -5.21
C GLU A 74 -21.97 -11.92 -4.86
N SER A 75 -22.85 -11.51 -3.94
CA SER A 75 -24.05 -12.25 -3.57
C SER A 75 -25.10 -12.00 -4.66
N ALA A 76 -25.53 -13.05 -5.38
CA ALA A 76 -26.44 -12.95 -6.51
C ALA A 76 -27.69 -12.11 -6.17
N SER A 77 -27.87 -11.01 -6.90
CA SER A 77 -28.99 -10.06 -6.82
C SER A 77 -29.52 -9.80 -8.24
N PRO A 78 -30.81 -9.42 -8.43
CA PRO A 78 -31.45 -9.29 -9.75
C PRO A 78 -30.78 -8.23 -10.64
N PRO A 79 -30.99 -8.24 -11.98
CA PRO A 79 -30.23 -7.41 -12.91
C PRO A 79 -30.36 -5.92 -12.58
N PRO A 80 -29.25 -5.16 -12.55
CA PRO A 80 -29.25 -3.77 -12.13
C PRO A 80 -29.85 -2.85 -13.22
N PRO A 81 -30.41 -1.68 -12.82
CA PRO A 81 -30.75 -0.61 -13.76
C PRO A 81 -29.50 -0.12 -14.52
N PRO A 82 -29.67 0.54 -15.68
CA PRO A 82 -28.55 0.98 -16.52
C PRO A 82 -27.55 1.84 -15.71
N PRO A 83 -26.25 1.66 -15.93
CA PRO A 83 -25.23 2.26 -15.09
C PRO A 83 -25.20 3.78 -15.29
N PRO A 84 -25.04 4.57 -14.19
CA PRO A 84 -24.67 5.97 -14.32
C PRO A 84 -23.30 6.11 -15.04
N PRO A 85 -23.04 7.24 -15.71
CA PRO A 85 -21.78 7.45 -16.39
C PRO A 85 -20.60 7.24 -15.42
N PRO A 86 -19.52 6.57 -15.86
CA PRO A 86 -18.41 6.27 -14.99
C PRO A 86 -17.82 7.58 -14.43
N PRO A 87 -17.52 7.66 -13.11
CA PRO A 87 -16.78 8.79 -12.58
C PRO A 87 -15.44 8.90 -13.33
N PRO A 88 -14.91 10.13 -13.52
CA PRO A 88 -13.63 10.31 -14.20
C PRO A 88 -12.61 9.38 -13.56
N GLN A 89 -12.05 8.49 -14.36
CA GLN A 89 -11.00 7.58 -13.91
C GLN A 89 -9.88 8.46 -13.37
N GLN A 90 -9.72 8.50 -12.05
CA GLN A 90 -8.47 8.92 -11.47
C GLN A 90 -7.48 7.88 -11.94
N LEU A 91 -6.74 8.21 -13.01
CA LEU A 91 -5.59 7.44 -13.44
C LEU A 91 -4.81 7.12 -12.17
N ALA A 92 -4.75 5.83 -11.82
CA ALA A 92 -3.83 5.35 -10.82
C ALA A 92 -2.43 5.55 -11.41
N VAL A 93 -1.94 6.80 -11.36
CA VAL A 93 -0.56 7.15 -11.67
C VAL A 93 0.27 6.70 -10.49
N THR A 94 0.33 5.39 -10.32
CA THR A 94 1.27 4.76 -9.41
C THR A 94 1.98 3.66 -10.18
N ALA A 95 3.27 3.91 -10.39
CA ALA A 95 4.30 2.89 -10.54
C ALA A 95 4.57 2.29 -11.93
N ALA A 96 4.86 3.14 -12.92
CA ALA A 96 5.87 2.81 -13.93
C ALA A 96 7.04 3.81 -13.97
N LEU A 97 7.11 4.73 -13.02
CA LEU A 97 8.28 5.59 -12.86
C LEU A 97 9.33 4.84 -12.02
N PRO A 98 10.62 4.83 -12.42
CA PRO A 98 11.71 4.25 -11.64
C PRO A 98 11.98 5.12 -10.41
N CYS A 99 11.08 5.05 -9.43
CA CYS A 99 11.13 5.83 -8.22
C CYS A 99 11.12 4.88 -7.04
N ALA A 100 12.16 4.92 -6.22
CA ALA A 100 12.21 4.12 -4.99
C ALA A 100 11.01 4.45 -4.09
N ALA A 101 10.51 3.46 -3.35
CA ALA A 101 9.28 3.56 -2.56
C ALA A 101 9.21 4.80 -1.65
N TYR A 102 10.35 5.24 -1.10
CA TYR A 102 10.42 6.43 -0.24
C TYR A 102 10.06 7.74 -0.96
N HIS A 103 10.25 7.83 -2.28
CA HIS A 103 9.90 9.01 -3.05
C HIS A 103 8.39 9.18 -3.16
N PHE A 104 7.60 8.10 -3.16
CA PHE A 104 6.14 8.23 -3.16
C PHE A 104 5.66 8.91 -1.87
N ALA A 105 6.23 8.58 -0.71
CA ALA A 105 5.94 9.27 0.53
C ALA A 105 6.31 10.75 0.46
N MET A 106 7.46 11.07 -0.14
CA MET A 106 7.91 12.44 -0.38
C MET A 106 6.94 13.22 -1.28
N MET A 107 6.49 12.63 -2.39
CA MET A 107 5.57 13.27 -3.33
C MET A 107 4.16 13.42 -2.74
N ALA A 108 3.71 12.48 -1.92
CA ALA A 108 2.42 12.52 -1.24
C ALA A 108 2.40 13.47 -0.02
N ASP A 109 3.54 13.98 0.42
CA ASP A 109 3.65 14.91 1.54
C ASP A 109 3.09 16.30 1.15
N THR A 110 1.81 16.51 1.45
CA THR A 110 1.09 17.75 1.13
C THR A 110 1.66 18.96 1.86
N ALA A 111 2.13 18.79 3.10
CA ALA A 111 2.70 19.87 3.90
C ALA A 111 4.04 20.33 3.30
N ARG A 112 4.91 19.39 2.96
CA ARG A 112 6.16 19.65 2.24
C ARG A 112 5.88 20.36 0.92
N ASN A 113 4.96 19.84 0.11
CA ASN A 113 4.62 20.42 -1.19
C ASN A 113 4.02 21.83 -1.08
N ALA A 114 3.25 22.12 -0.04
CA ALA A 114 2.71 23.46 0.21
C ALA A 114 3.82 24.45 0.61
N ALA A 115 4.77 24.01 1.44
CA ALA A 115 5.92 24.82 1.84
C ALA A 115 6.81 25.17 0.64
N TYR A 116 7.11 24.20 -0.23
CA TYR A 116 7.88 24.44 -1.45
C TYR A 116 7.17 25.41 -2.40
N ARG A 117 5.87 25.21 -2.67
CA ARG A 117 5.08 26.13 -3.49
C ARG A 117 5.15 27.56 -2.95
N SER A 118 4.94 27.72 -1.64
CA SER A 118 4.99 29.04 -1.00
C SER A 118 6.38 29.69 -1.10
N ALA A 119 7.45 28.91 -0.97
CA ALA A 119 8.81 29.41 -1.07
C ALA A 119 9.17 29.85 -2.50
N VAL A 120 8.79 29.05 -3.50
CA VAL A 120 9.00 29.38 -4.92
C VAL A 120 8.24 30.64 -5.30
N THR A 121 6.95 30.74 -4.95
CA THR A 121 6.13 31.94 -5.20
C THR A 121 6.79 33.19 -4.63
N ARG A 122 7.21 33.16 -3.35
CA ARG A 122 7.89 34.29 -2.71
C ARG A 122 9.21 34.65 -3.39
N ALA A 123 9.97 33.68 -3.87
CA ALA A 123 11.24 33.93 -4.55
C ALA A 123 11.02 34.61 -5.91
N VAL A 124 10.01 34.16 -6.66
CA VAL A 124 9.62 34.74 -7.95
C VAL A 124 9.11 36.16 -7.76
N GLU A 125 8.24 36.40 -6.79
CA GLU A 125 7.74 37.75 -6.46
C GLU A 125 8.88 38.71 -6.10
N ARG A 126 9.84 38.26 -5.29
CA ARG A 126 11.03 39.07 -4.95
C ARG A 126 11.92 39.37 -6.15
N ALA A 127 12.01 38.45 -7.11
CA ALA A 127 12.81 38.64 -8.31
C ALA A 127 12.13 39.59 -9.31
N ALA A 128 10.80 39.55 -9.42
CA ALA A 128 10.01 40.43 -10.28
C ALA A 128 9.91 41.88 -9.75
N ALA A 129 10.11 42.08 -8.45
CA ALA A 129 10.12 43.40 -7.81
C ALA A 129 11.49 44.11 -7.85
N ARG A 130 12.48 43.54 -8.54
CA ARG A 130 13.81 44.12 -8.78
C ARG A 130 13.94 44.55 -10.23
#